data_AF-A0A2A3LP82-F1
#
_entry.id   AF-A0A2A3LP82-F1
#
_cell.length_a   1.000
_cell.length_b   1.000
_cell.length_c   1.000
_cell.angle_alpha   90.00
_cell.angle_beta   90.00
_cell.angle_gamma   90.00
#
_symmetry.space_group_name_H-M   'P 1'
#
loop_
_entity.id
_entity.type
_entity.pdbx_description
1 polymer ?
#
loop_
_entity_poly.entity_id
_entity_poly.type
_entity_poly.pdbx_seq_one_letter_code
_entity_poly.pdbx_strand_id
1 'polypeptide(L)'
;MRGAQSPAAALRRAPMFEFAYAVPDSAALQPIYTRVRDIDLLRQLPEVQAIDGMFALPRSLRFVTAECGESGAFYHSADGEVILCYETLRVLYARGQERQRVLGLGEESILRYVYANVRFIVLHETGHALVHLLDLPVTGRQEDAVDQLAAILMLRFAGLDETPAEVIDNLRMAANWMLSHSTGAYSLESYADEHALGEQRFFNLQCLIYGTDPEAFAGMVDAGDLTAARARGCAREMRLVSRAWLRLLVPHLAPGYETYGEEAALYLQQSTGD
;
A
#
# COMPACT_ATOMS: atom_id res chain seq x y z
N MET A 1 27.95 34.07 -38.16
CA MET A 1 27.96 33.24 -36.94
C MET A 1 26.52 32.83 -36.67
N ARG A 2 26.15 31.59 -37.03
CA ARG A 2 24.79 31.08 -36.85
C ARG A 2 24.70 30.50 -35.44
N GLY A 3 23.75 31.01 -34.65
CA GLY A 3 23.48 30.52 -33.30
C GLY A 3 22.95 29.10 -33.33
N ALA A 4 23.54 28.24 -32.50
CA ALA A 4 22.98 26.94 -32.18
C ALA A 4 21.87 27.16 -31.15
N GLN A 5 20.62 26.95 -31.55
CA GLN A 5 19.52 26.74 -30.62
C GLN A 5 19.69 25.35 -30.02
N SER A 6 19.83 25.29 -28.69
CA SER A 6 19.67 24.05 -27.93
C SER A 6 18.23 23.57 -28.11
N PRO A 7 17.97 22.30 -28.44
CA PRO A 7 16.61 21.81 -28.48
C PRO A 7 16.10 21.76 -27.04
N ALA A 8 15.06 22.54 -26.74
CA ALA A 8 14.28 22.36 -25.53
C ALA A 8 13.88 20.88 -25.47
N ALA A 9 14.35 20.16 -24.45
CA ALA A 9 13.88 18.82 -24.17
C ALA A 9 12.36 18.93 -24.02
N ALA A 10 11.61 18.37 -24.98
CA ALA A 10 10.18 18.22 -24.84
C ALA A 10 9.96 17.53 -23.49
N LEU A 11 9.22 18.18 -22.58
CA LEU A 11 8.83 17.61 -21.30
C LEU A 11 8.14 16.28 -21.61
N ARG A 12 8.88 15.18 -21.48
CA ARG A 12 8.32 13.84 -21.65
C ARG A 12 7.34 13.70 -20.50
N ARG A 13 6.05 13.56 -20.83
CA ARG A 13 5.03 13.17 -19.85
C ARG A 13 5.54 11.93 -19.12
N ALA A 14 5.36 11.90 -17.80
CA ALA A 14 5.67 10.70 -17.03
C ALA A 14 4.92 9.51 -17.63
N PRO A 15 5.55 8.32 -17.67
CA PRO A 15 4.88 7.13 -18.15
C PRO A 15 3.68 6.84 -17.23
N MET A 16 2.54 6.60 -17.84
CA MET A 16 1.35 6.13 -17.14
C MET A 16 1.53 4.66 -16.74
N PHE A 17 0.79 4.23 -15.74
CA PHE A 17 0.72 2.83 -15.35
C PHE A 17 0.04 1.98 -16.43
N GLU A 18 0.54 0.76 -16.55
CA GLU A 18 -0.01 -0.25 -17.45
C GLU A 18 -0.71 -1.33 -16.62
N PHE A 19 -1.77 -1.92 -17.17
CA PHE A 19 -2.59 -2.88 -16.43
C PHE A 19 -2.83 -4.12 -17.30
N ALA A 20 -2.66 -5.30 -16.70
CA ALA A 20 -2.91 -6.58 -17.37
C ALA A 20 -3.58 -7.60 -16.45
N TYR A 21 -4.41 -8.43 -17.05
CA TYR A 21 -5.06 -9.57 -16.40
C TYR A 21 -4.67 -10.79 -17.22
N ALA A 22 -3.69 -11.57 -16.74
CA ALA A 22 -3.19 -12.74 -17.44
C ALA A 22 -4.23 -13.87 -17.36
N VAL A 23 -4.51 -14.52 -18.48
CA VAL A 23 -5.42 -15.67 -18.49
C VAL A 23 -4.76 -16.81 -17.71
N PRO A 24 -5.41 -17.38 -16.68
CA PRO A 24 -4.86 -18.51 -15.95
C PRO A 24 -4.93 -19.78 -16.79
N ASP A 25 -3.95 -20.67 -16.61
CA ASP A 25 -3.98 -22.01 -17.20
C ASP A 25 -4.97 -22.91 -16.43
N SER A 26 -5.10 -22.68 -15.12
CA SER A 26 -6.00 -23.41 -14.25
C SER A 26 -7.46 -22.98 -14.42
N ALA A 27 -8.29 -23.96 -14.83
CA ALA A 27 -9.74 -23.81 -14.91
C ALA A 27 -10.38 -23.38 -13.57
N ALA A 28 -9.75 -23.70 -12.43
CA ALA A 28 -10.23 -23.32 -11.11
C ALA A 28 -10.07 -21.81 -10.81
N LEU A 29 -9.12 -21.14 -11.48
CA LEU A 29 -8.87 -19.71 -11.31
C LEU A 29 -9.62 -18.86 -12.35
N GLN A 30 -10.17 -19.48 -13.41
CA GLN A 30 -10.94 -18.79 -14.46
C GLN A 30 -12.10 -17.90 -13.94
N PRO A 31 -12.87 -18.28 -12.90
CA PRO A 31 -13.89 -17.41 -12.34
C PRO A 31 -13.32 -16.15 -11.69
N ILE A 32 -12.19 -16.27 -10.97
CA ILE A 32 -11.50 -15.14 -10.34
C ILE A 32 -10.94 -14.21 -11.40
N TYR A 33 -10.25 -14.76 -12.40
CA TYR A 33 -9.75 -14.02 -13.57
C TYR A 33 -10.86 -13.22 -14.27
N THR A 34 -11.99 -13.88 -14.58
CA THR A 34 -13.11 -13.23 -15.26
C THR A 34 -13.60 -12.05 -14.43
N ARG A 35 -13.81 -12.28 -13.12
CA ARG A 35 -14.33 -11.25 -12.22
C ARG A 35 -13.38 -10.05 -12.11
N VAL A 36 -12.09 -10.27 -11.85
CA VAL A 36 -11.15 -9.16 -11.63
C VAL A 36 -10.85 -8.37 -12.90
N ARG A 37 -10.85 -9.03 -14.06
CA ARG A 37 -10.78 -8.37 -15.37
C ARG A 37 -12.02 -7.52 -15.64
N ASP A 38 -13.22 -8.06 -15.39
CA ASP A 38 -14.48 -7.37 -15.70
C ASP A 38 -14.70 -6.12 -14.86
N ILE A 39 -14.22 -6.12 -13.61
CA ILE A 39 -14.28 -4.93 -12.73
C ILE A 39 -13.03 -4.04 -12.85
N ASP A 40 -12.06 -4.40 -13.68
CA ASP A 40 -10.77 -3.74 -13.81
C ASP A 40 -10.10 -3.50 -12.43
N LEU A 41 -10.04 -4.55 -11.60
CA LEU A 41 -9.71 -4.48 -10.17
C LEU A 41 -8.51 -3.59 -9.86
N LEU A 42 -7.39 -3.76 -10.56
CA LEU A 42 -6.13 -3.07 -10.28
C LEU A 42 -6.20 -1.59 -10.63
N ARG A 43 -6.83 -1.26 -11.77
CA ARG A 43 -7.04 0.14 -12.16
C ARG A 43 -8.06 0.82 -11.26
N GLN A 44 -9.02 0.09 -10.70
CA GLN A 44 -10.05 0.68 -9.84
C GLN A 44 -9.61 0.93 -8.39
N LEU A 45 -8.38 0.59 -8.01
CA LEU A 45 -7.86 0.93 -6.68
C LEU A 45 -7.63 2.45 -6.57
N PRO A 46 -8.26 3.16 -5.62
CA PRO A 46 -8.19 4.62 -5.50
C PRO A 46 -6.77 5.16 -5.44
N GLU A 47 -5.91 4.49 -4.67
CA GLU A 47 -4.53 4.90 -4.47
C GLU A 47 -3.70 4.73 -5.74
N VAL A 48 -3.92 3.65 -6.49
CA VAL A 48 -3.23 3.38 -7.75
C VAL A 48 -3.65 4.41 -8.80
N GLN A 49 -4.93 4.77 -8.87
CA GLN A 49 -5.40 5.86 -9.73
C GLN A 49 -4.80 7.21 -9.34
N ALA A 50 -4.75 7.49 -8.04
CA ALA A 50 -4.30 8.78 -7.55
C ALA A 50 -2.83 9.05 -7.88
N ILE A 51 -1.99 8.01 -7.83
CA ILE A 51 -0.55 8.14 -8.09
C ILE A 51 -0.15 7.82 -9.54
N ASP A 52 -1.10 7.43 -10.40
CA ASP A 52 -0.84 7.17 -11.82
C ASP A 52 -0.36 8.45 -12.52
N GLY A 53 0.84 8.39 -13.11
CA GLY A 53 1.51 9.53 -13.73
C GLY A 53 2.09 10.58 -12.75
N MET A 54 1.92 10.40 -11.44
CA MET A 54 2.39 11.36 -10.42
C MET A 54 3.91 11.48 -10.35
N PHE A 55 4.63 10.39 -10.62
CA PHE A 55 6.08 10.33 -10.49
C PHE A 55 6.77 10.19 -11.85
N ALA A 56 7.89 10.88 -12.03
CA ALA A 56 8.75 10.80 -13.20
C ALA A 56 9.55 9.49 -13.20
N LEU A 57 8.87 8.36 -13.39
CA LEU A 57 9.48 7.04 -13.42
C LEU A 57 10.36 6.87 -14.69
N PRO A 58 11.49 6.16 -14.60
CA PRO A 58 12.37 5.90 -15.75
C PRO A 58 11.75 4.99 -16.81
N ARG A 59 10.69 4.25 -16.46
CA ARG A 59 9.86 3.40 -17.33
C ARG A 59 8.47 3.22 -16.72
N SER A 60 7.51 2.73 -17.52
CA SER A 60 6.17 2.38 -17.02
C SER A 60 6.25 1.32 -15.92
N LEU A 61 5.44 1.48 -14.88
CA LEU A 61 5.14 0.45 -13.89
C LEU A 61 3.89 -0.30 -14.35
N ARG A 62 3.95 -1.64 -14.39
CA ARG A 62 2.84 -2.47 -14.85
C ARG A 62 2.22 -3.25 -13.70
N PHE A 63 0.90 -3.18 -13.58
CA PHE A 63 0.11 -3.89 -12.58
C PHE A 63 -0.53 -5.11 -13.23
N VAL A 64 -0.27 -6.30 -12.69
CA VAL A 64 -0.68 -7.56 -13.29
C VAL A 64 -1.40 -8.41 -12.28
N THR A 65 -2.50 -9.04 -12.68
CA THR A 65 -2.98 -10.25 -12.00
C THR A 65 -2.62 -11.48 -12.81
N ALA A 66 -2.18 -12.55 -12.15
CA ALA A 66 -1.74 -13.78 -12.81
C ALA A 66 -1.96 -15.01 -11.93
N GLU A 67 -1.92 -16.19 -12.54
CA GLU A 67 -1.72 -17.45 -11.83
C GLU A 67 -0.24 -17.60 -11.47
N CYS A 68 0.05 -17.84 -10.19
CA CYS A 68 1.43 -17.92 -9.69
C CYS A 68 1.80 -19.33 -9.18
N GLY A 69 0.81 -20.20 -8.98
CA GLY A 69 0.99 -21.50 -8.33
C GLY A 69 0.93 -21.45 -6.79
N GLU A 70 1.09 -20.27 -6.19
CA GLU A 70 0.98 -20.04 -4.75
C GLU A 70 0.33 -18.67 -4.44
N SER A 71 -0.15 -18.51 -3.21
CA SER A 71 -0.66 -17.22 -2.75
C SER A 71 0.50 -16.27 -2.44
N GLY A 72 0.55 -15.15 -3.15
CA GLY A 72 1.43 -14.04 -2.85
C GLY A 72 1.10 -12.80 -3.69
N ALA A 73 1.94 -11.80 -3.53
CA ALA A 73 2.15 -10.74 -4.50
C ALA A 73 3.64 -10.44 -4.50
N PHE A 74 4.15 -9.86 -5.58
CA PHE A 74 5.56 -9.50 -5.65
C PHE A 74 5.80 -8.42 -6.69
N TYR A 75 6.80 -7.59 -6.43
CA TYR A 75 7.40 -6.70 -7.40
C TYR A 75 8.53 -7.39 -8.17
N HIS A 76 8.35 -7.58 -9.48
CA HIS A 76 9.38 -8.09 -10.38
C HIS A 76 10.22 -6.93 -10.95
N SER A 77 11.41 -6.73 -10.40
CA SER A 77 12.28 -5.60 -10.72
C SER A 77 12.86 -5.64 -12.14
N ALA A 78 12.98 -6.79 -12.80
CA ALA A 78 13.51 -6.85 -14.16
C ALA A 78 12.55 -6.21 -15.18
N ASP A 79 11.25 -6.45 -15.01
CA ASP A 79 10.21 -5.99 -15.94
C ASP A 79 9.49 -4.73 -15.43
N GLY A 80 9.59 -4.43 -14.13
CA GLY A 80 8.86 -3.33 -13.51
C GLY A 80 7.38 -3.68 -13.34
N GLU A 81 7.11 -4.86 -12.78
CA GLU A 81 5.76 -5.39 -12.64
C GLU A 81 5.39 -5.62 -11.18
N VAL A 82 4.24 -5.09 -10.76
CA VAL A 82 3.57 -5.49 -9.51
C VAL A 82 2.58 -6.59 -9.87
N ILE A 83 2.83 -7.79 -9.38
CA ILE A 83 2.04 -8.98 -9.68
C ILE A 83 1.23 -9.39 -8.45
N LEU A 84 -0.09 -9.48 -8.61
CA LEU A 84 -1.02 -10.02 -7.61
C LEU A 84 -1.54 -11.39 -8.07
N CYS A 85 -1.26 -12.43 -7.29
CA CYS A 85 -1.63 -13.79 -7.64
C CYS A 85 -3.14 -14.06 -7.46
N TYR A 86 -3.77 -14.77 -8.38
CA TYR A 86 -5.19 -15.16 -8.25
C TYR A 86 -5.43 -16.04 -7.02
N GLU A 87 -4.44 -16.83 -6.62
CA GLU A 87 -4.44 -17.64 -5.41
C GLU A 87 -4.60 -16.78 -4.16
N THR A 88 -3.99 -15.59 -4.12
CA THR A 88 -4.14 -14.63 -3.01
C THR A 88 -5.58 -14.17 -2.88
N LEU A 89 -6.23 -13.84 -4.00
CA LEU A 89 -7.65 -13.45 -3.99
C LEU A 89 -8.55 -14.57 -3.49
N ARG A 90 -8.26 -15.83 -3.87
CA ARG A 90 -8.96 -17.01 -3.36
C ARG A 90 -8.81 -17.14 -1.84
N VAL A 91 -7.59 -17.00 -1.33
CA VAL A 91 -7.30 -17.09 0.11
C VAL A 91 -7.99 -15.95 0.87
N LEU A 92 -7.91 -14.72 0.38
CA LEU A 92 -8.58 -13.56 0.98
C LEU A 92 -10.10 -13.73 1.00
N TYR A 93 -10.70 -14.27 -0.07
CA TYR A 93 -12.13 -14.52 -0.12
C TYR A 93 -12.56 -15.56 0.92
N ALA A 94 -11.85 -16.68 1.02
CA ALA A 94 -12.12 -17.71 2.02
C ALA A 94 -11.99 -17.17 3.45
N ARG A 95 -10.98 -16.33 3.71
CA ARG A 95 -10.80 -15.66 5.00
C ARG A 95 -11.89 -14.63 5.28
N GLY A 96 -12.33 -13.90 4.27
CA GLY A 96 -13.48 -13.00 4.34
C GLY A 96 -14.75 -13.73 4.73
N GLN A 97 -15.01 -14.92 4.16
CA GLN A 97 -16.14 -15.79 4.52
C GLN A 97 -16.06 -16.24 5.99
N GLU A 98 -14.88 -16.69 6.43
CA GLU A 98 -14.71 -17.11 7.82
C GLU A 98 -14.92 -15.95 8.79
N ARG A 99 -14.37 -14.77 8.49
CA ARG A 99 -14.58 -13.55 9.27
C ARG A 99 -16.06 -13.17 9.32
N GLN A 100 -16.75 -13.20 8.19
CA GLN A 100 -18.18 -12.91 8.08
C GLN A 100 -19.00 -13.85 8.98
N ARG A 101 -18.69 -15.15 8.95
CA ARG A 101 -19.34 -16.18 9.76
C ARG A 101 -19.07 -16.00 11.26
N VAL A 102 -17.81 -15.81 11.66
CA VAL A 102 -17.39 -15.71 13.07
C VAL A 102 -17.93 -14.45 13.73
N LEU A 103 -17.94 -13.32 13.01
CA LEU A 103 -18.36 -12.03 13.55
C LEU A 103 -19.84 -11.72 13.30
N GLY A 104 -20.58 -12.60 12.60
CA GLY A 104 -22.00 -12.40 12.30
C GLY A 104 -22.26 -11.18 11.41
N LEU A 105 -21.40 -10.93 10.43
CA LEU A 105 -21.47 -9.76 9.54
C LEU A 105 -22.33 -10.06 8.29
N GLY A 106 -22.72 -8.99 7.57
CA GLY A 106 -23.38 -9.11 6.27
C GLY A 106 -22.46 -9.67 5.18
N GLU A 107 -23.06 -10.18 4.10
CA GLU A 107 -22.32 -10.80 2.98
C GLU A 107 -21.37 -9.81 2.29
N GLU A 108 -21.72 -8.52 2.26
CA GLU A 108 -20.88 -7.46 1.72
C GLU A 108 -19.53 -7.32 2.43
N SER A 109 -19.44 -7.75 3.69
CA SER A 109 -18.21 -7.70 4.47
C SER A 109 -17.11 -8.61 3.91
N ILE A 110 -17.47 -9.65 3.15
CA ILE A 110 -16.50 -10.56 2.51
C ILE A 110 -15.72 -9.79 1.45
N LEU A 111 -16.43 -9.13 0.54
CA LEU A 111 -15.80 -8.36 -0.54
C LEU A 111 -15.08 -7.13 0.00
N ARG A 112 -15.62 -6.49 1.04
CA ARG A 112 -14.92 -5.38 1.73
C ARG A 112 -13.58 -5.85 2.32
N TYR A 113 -13.55 -7.02 2.95
CA TYR A 113 -12.31 -7.61 3.47
C TYR A 113 -11.30 -7.91 2.37
N VAL A 114 -11.73 -8.53 1.27
CA VAL A 114 -10.86 -8.80 0.10
C VAL A 114 -10.29 -7.49 -0.44
N TYR A 115 -11.15 -6.49 -0.67
CA TYR A 115 -10.77 -5.22 -1.24
C TYR A 115 -9.77 -4.44 -0.38
N ALA A 116 -10.01 -4.38 0.93
CA ALA A 116 -9.09 -3.74 1.88
C ALA A 116 -7.69 -4.38 1.87
N ASN A 117 -7.62 -5.71 1.84
CA ASN A 117 -6.35 -6.43 1.81
C ASN A 117 -5.64 -6.31 0.46
N VAL A 118 -6.38 -6.36 -0.66
CA VAL A 118 -5.81 -6.15 -2.00
C VAL A 118 -5.18 -4.78 -2.11
N ARG A 119 -5.83 -3.71 -1.63
CA ARG A 119 -5.25 -2.36 -1.62
C ARG A 119 -3.92 -2.34 -0.89
N PHE A 120 -3.87 -2.84 0.34
CA PHE A 120 -2.65 -2.84 1.13
C PHE A 120 -1.52 -3.66 0.46
N ILE A 121 -1.82 -4.88 0.01
CA ILE A 121 -0.84 -5.77 -0.64
C ILE A 121 -0.29 -5.14 -1.93
N VAL A 122 -1.16 -4.63 -2.81
CA VAL A 122 -0.72 -4.00 -4.06
C VAL A 122 0.11 -2.74 -3.78
N LEU A 123 -0.26 -1.95 -2.77
CA LEU A 123 0.50 -0.75 -2.41
C LEU A 123 1.83 -1.06 -1.74
N HIS A 124 1.92 -2.16 -1.00
CA HIS A 124 3.18 -2.65 -0.46
C HIS A 124 4.17 -2.98 -1.59
N GLU A 125 3.74 -3.76 -2.60
CA GLU A 125 4.55 -4.04 -3.79
C GLU A 125 4.84 -2.79 -4.63
N THR A 126 3.90 -1.85 -4.68
CA THR A 126 4.12 -0.54 -5.31
C THR A 126 5.21 0.25 -4.58
N GLY A 127 5.31 0.11 -3.26
CA GLY A 127 6.40 0.68 -2.48
C GLY A 127 7.76 0.12 -2.88
N HIS A 128 7.88 -1.19 -3.08
CA HIS A 128 9.09 -1.80 -3.65
C HIS A 128 9.41 -1.24 -5.03
N ALA A 129 8.39 -1.11 -5.89
CA ALA A 129 8.55 -0.55 -7.22
C ALA A 129 9.05 0.90 -7.19
N LEU A 130 8.50 1.75 -6.33
CA LEU A 130 8.92 3.15 -6.20
C LEU A 130 10.33 3.26 -5.64
N VAL A 131 10.67 2.48 -4.62
CA VAL A 131 12.04 2.45 -4.07
C VAL A 131 13.04 2.08 -5.15
N HIS A 132 12.78 1.02 -5.92
CA HIS A 132 13.68 0.56 -6.97
C HIS A 132 13.74 1.52 -8.16
N LEU A 133 12.60 1.97 -8.70
CA LEU A 133 12.54 2.77 -9.93
C LEU A 133 13.03 4.21 -9.72
N LEU A 134 12.88 4.75 -8.51
CA LEU A 134 13.32 6.11 -8.19
C LEU A 134 14.68 6.15 -7.46
N ASP A 135 15.29 4.98 -7.21
CA ASP A 135 16.55 4.84 -6.46
C ASP A 135 16.46 5.50 -5.07
N LEU A 136 15.36 5.22 -4.34
CA LEU A 136 15.13 5.83 -3.04
C LEU A 136 16.00 5.17 -1.97
N PRO A 137 16.71 5.95 -1.12
CA PRO A 137 17.51 5.38 -0.05
C PRO A 137 16.64 4.75 1.03
N VAL A 138 17.00 3.52 1.45
CA VAL A 138 16.41 2.81 2.59
C VAL A 138 17.52 2.39 3.54
N THR A 139 17.53 2.92 4.76
CA THR A 139 18.57 2.66 5.76
C THR A 139 18.13 1.68 6.86
N GLY A 140 16.92 1.13 6.76
CA GLY A 140 16.33 0.17 7.70
C GLY A 140 15.78 -1.06 6.98
N ARG A 141 14.80 -1.74 7.59
CA ARG A 141 14.08 -2.83 6.93
C ARG A 141 13.17 -2.25 5.85
N GLN A 142 13.37 -2.66 4.60
CA GLN A 142 12.58 -2.14 3.48
C GLN A 142 11.11 -2.54 3.61
N GLU A 143 10.82 -3.77 4.03
CA GLU A 143 9.47 -4.26 4.32
C GLU A 143 8.66 -3.33 5.24
N ASP A 144 9.25 -2.90 6.35
CA ASP A 144 8.59 -2.00 7.29
C ASP A 144 8.39 -0.60 6.67
N ALA A 145 9.32 -0.16 5.83
CA ALA A 145 9.21 1.12 5.15
C ALA A 145 8.09 1.10 4.09
N VAL A 146 7.97 0.03 3.31
CA VAL A 146 6.92 -0.06 2.28
C VAL A 146 5.53 -0.33 2.89
N ASP A 147 5.44 -1.00 4.05
CA ASP A 147 4.21 -1.07 4.86
C ASP A 147 3.75 0.33 5.29
N GLN A 148 4.69 1.17 5.73
CA GLN A 148 4.39 2.56 6.08
C GLN A 148 3.86 3.35 4.88
N LEU A 149 4.49 3.18 3.71
CA LEU A 149 4.04 3.85 2.50
C LEU A 149 2.63 3.39 2.10
N ALA A 150 2.37 2.09 2.10
CA ALA A 150 1.05 1.54 1.79
C ALA A 150 -0.02 2.14 2.70
N ALA A 151 0.24 2.20 4.01
CA ALA A 151 -0.65 2.83 4.97
C ALA A 151 -0.89 4.32 4.69
N ILE A 152 0.17 5.08 4.41
CA ILE A 152 0.07 6.51 4.09
C ILE A 152 -0.74 6.72 2.81
N LEU A 153 -0.52 5.94 1.77
CA LEU A 153 -1.25 6.06 0.51
C LEU A 153 -2.75 5.80 0.72
N MET A 154 -3.11 4.76 1.47
CA MET A 154 -4.51 4.50 1.82
C MET A 154 -5.14 5.64 2.64
N LEU A 155 -4.39 6.23 3.58
CA LEU A 155 -4.86 7.36 4.39
C LEU A 155 -5.01 8.66 3.58
N ARG A 156 -4.21 8.85 2.52
CA ARG A 156 -4.17 10.08 1.73
C ARG A 156 -5.06 10.05 0.50
N PHE A 157 -5.19 8.88 -0.12
CA PHE A 157 -5.86 8.69 -1.40
C PHE A 157 -7.01 7.70 -1.28
N ALA A 158 -7.80 7.86 -0.22
CA ALA A 158 -9.06 7.15 -0.04
C ALA A 158 -10.03 7.42 -1.21
N GLY A 159 -10.95 6.48 -1.45
CA GLY A 159 -12.03 6.68 -2.41
C GLY A 159 -12.88 7.90 -2.05
N LEU A 160 -13.44 8.57 -3.06
CA LEU A 160 -14.26 9.78 -2.87
C LEU A 160 -15.53 9.54 -2.04
N ASP A 161 -15.97 8.28 -1.98
CA ASP A 161 -17.13 7.79 -1.24
C ASP A 161 -16.77 7.14 0.11
N GLU A 162 -15.47 7.07 0.46
CA GLU A 162 -15.02 6.50 1.73
C GLU A 162 -14.90 7.57 2.82
N THR A 163 -15.53 7.30 3.96
CA THR A 163 -15.31 8.08 5.18
C THR A 163 -13.95 7.75 5.82
N PRO A 164 -13.37 8.65 6.62
CA PRO A 164 -12.14 8.35 7.37
C PRO A 164 -12.25 7.07 8.21
N ALA A 165 -13.40 6.83 8.85
CA ALA A 165 -13.66 5.62 9.63
C ALA A 165 -13.59 4.34 8.77
N GLU A 166 -14.11 4.39 7.54
CA GLU A 166 -14.05 3.24 6.62
C GLU A 166 -12.64 2.94 6.16
N VAL A 167 -11.84 3.97 5.85
CA VAL A 167 -10.42 3.84 5.50
C VAL A 167 -9.64 3.17 6.64
N ILE A 168 -9.91 3.59 7.86
CA ILE A 168 -9.26 3.06 9.06
C ILE A 168 -9.67 1.62 9.31
N ASP A 169 -10.95 1.28 9.15
CA ASP A 169 -11.40 -0.11 9.23
C ASP A 169 -10.76 -0.98 8.13
N ASN A 170 -10.56 -0.45 6.92
CA ASN A 170 -9.86 -1.15 5.85
C ASN A 170 -8.40 -1.43 6.24
N LEU A 171 -7.69 -0.43 6.78
CA LEU A 171 -6.32 -0.61 7.29
C LEU A 171 -6.26 -1.58 8.47
N ARG A 172 -7.24 -1.57 9.37
CA ARG A 172 -7.35 -2.55 10.46
C ARG A 172 -7.59 -3.96 9.92
N MET A 173 -8.40 -4.13 8.88
CA MET A 173 -8.57 -5.44 8.23
C MET A 173 -7.27 -5.96 7.61
N ALA A 174 -6.48 -5.09 6.98
CA ALA A 174 -5.15 -5.42 6.47
C ALA A 174 -4.17 -5.74 7.61
N ALA A 175 -4.18 -4.98 8.71
CA ALA A 175 -3.36 -5.28 9.89
C ALA A 175 -3.70 -6.66 10.46
N ASN A 176 -4.99 -6.96 10.65
CA ASN A 176 -5.44 -8.25 11.18
C ASN A 176 -5.05 -9.43 10.28
N TRP A 177 -4.93 -9.22 8.96
CA TRP A 177 -4.42 -10.23 8.05
C TRP A 177 -2.96 -10.63 8.35
N MET A 178 -2.12 -9.71 8.84
CA MET A 178 -0.75 -10.03 9.26
C MET A 178 -0.70 -11.02 10.42
N LEU A 179 -1.76 -11.09 11.22
CA LEU A 179 -1.91 -12.05 12.33
C LEU A 179 -2.44 -13.42 11.86
N SER A 180 -2.78 -13.58 10.59
CA SER A 180 -3.51 -14.76 10.08
C SER A 180 -2.76 -16.09 10.22
N HIS A 181 -1.43 -16.05 10.31
CA HIS A 181 -0.53 -17.19 10.54
C HIS A 181 0.23 -17.08 11.87
N SER A 182 -0.15 -16.13 12.72
CA SER A 182 0.43 -15.97 14.06
C SER A 182 0.13 -17.20 14.92
N THR A 183 1.19 -17.79 15.47
CA THR A 183 1.06 -18.85 16.50
C THR A 183 1.62 -18.40 17.85
N GLY A 184 2.29 -17.25 17.90
CA GLY A 184 3.09 -16.81 19.04
C GLY A 184 4.34 -17.67 19.29
N ALA A 185 4.61 -18.68 18.45
CA ALA A 185 5.76 -19.56 18.53
C ALA A 185 6.59 -19.44 17.24
N TYR A 186 7.82 -18.96 17.37
CA TYR A 186 8.68 -18.64 16.23
C TYR A 186 9.91 -19.53 16.18
N SER A 187 10.29 -19.94 14.97
CA SER A 187 11.57 -20.60 14.71
C SER A 187 12.67 -19.55 14.56
N LEU A 188 13.93 -19.98 14.57
CA LEU A 188 15.06 -19.09 14.24
C LEU A 188 14.95 -18.54 12.81
N GLU A 189 14.33 -19.29 11.89
CA GLU A 189 14.08 -18.84 10.52
C GLU A 189 13.09 -17.68 10.48
N SER A 190 12.02 -17.71 11.29
CA SER A 190 11.08 -16.58 11.39
C SER A 190 11.74 -15.28 11.86
N TYR A 191 12.81 -15.36 12.66
CA TYR A 191 13.57 -14.19 13.08
C TYR A 191 14.60 -13.73 12.04
N ALA A 192 15.01 -14.62 11.13
CA ALA A 192 15.96 -14.34 10.06
C ALA A 192 15.27 -13.82 8.77
N ASP A 193 13.95 -13.94 8.70
CA ASP A 193 13.12 -13.49 7.57
C ASP A 193 13.29 -11.98 7.30
N GLU A 194 13.13 -11.60 6.04
CA GLU A 194 13.18 -10.20 5.59
C GLU A 194 11.95 -9.40 6.01
N HIS A 195 10.81 -10.07 6.22
CA HIS A 195 9.61 -9.51 6.82
C HIS A 195 9.71 -9.57 8.34
N ALA A 196 9.32 -8.47 8.99
CA ALA A 196 9.15 -8.50 10.45
C ALA A 196 8.02 -9.49 10.82
N LEU A 197 8.01 -9.95 12.07
CA LEU A 197 6.97 -10.85 12.56
C LEU A 197 5.59 -10.21 12.36
N GLY A 198 4.58 -11.01 12.01
CA GLY A 198 3.24 -10.50 11.69
C GLY A 198 2.64 -9.62 12.80
N GLU A 199 2.96 -9.92 14.06
CA GLU A 199 2.56 -9.16 15.24
C GLU A 199 3.29 -7.83 15.36
N GLN A 200 4.56 -7.77 14.96
CA GLN A 200 5.30 -6.51 14.89
C GLN A 200 4.71 -5.61 13.80
N ARG A 201 4.47 -6.17 12.60
CA ARG A 201 3.84 -5.46 11.49
C ARG A 201 2.43 -4.96 11.87
N PHE A 202 1.63 -5.81 12.52
CA PHE A 202 0.33 -5.43 13.08
C PHE A 202 0.45 -4.21 14.00
N PHE A 203 1.26 -4.26 15.06
CA PHE A 203 1.37 -3.14 16.00
C PHE A 203 1.99 -1.88 15.39
N ASN A 204 2.83 -2.02 14.35
CA ASN A 204 3.34 -0.88 13.60
C ASN A 204 2.21 -0.21 12.80
N LEU A 205 1.41 -0.99 12.08
CA LEU A 205 0.29 -0.45 11.31
C LEU A 205 -0.79 0.18 12.22
N GLN A 206 -1.13 -0.48 13.34
CA GLN A 206 -2.05 0.09 14.35
C GLN A 206 -1.52 1.41 14.93
N CYS A 207 -0.19 1.53 15.10
CA CYS A 207 0.43 2.76 15.57
C CYS A 207 0.35 3.89 14.54
N LEU A 208 0.54 3.61 13.25
CA LEU A 208 0.36 4.61 12.19
C LEU A 208 -1.08 5.11 12.13
N ILE A 209 -2.06 4.19 12.20
CA ILE A 209 -3.49 4.50 12.25
C ILE A 209 -3.79 5.42 13.45
N TYR A 210 -3.45 4.97 14.66
CA TYR A 210 -3.69 5.74 15.89
C TYR A 210 -2.99 7.11 15.87
N GLY A 211 -1.80 7.18 15.26
CA GLY A 211 -0.99 8.40 15.18
C GLY A 211 -1.58 9.48 14.27
N THR A 212 -2.59 9.18 13.45
CA THR A 212 -3.29 10.18 12.63
C THR A 212 -4.12 11.14 13.48
N ASP A 213 -4.89 10.61 14.42
CA ASP A 213 -5.72 11.34 15.38
C ASP A 213 -5.89 10.53 16.69
N PRO A 214 -4.96 10.70 17.64
CA PRO A 214 -5.00 9.97 18.92
C PRO A 214 -6.28 10.18 19.73
N GLU A 215 -6.95 11.31 19.58
CA GLU A 215 -8.19 11.62 20.29
C GLU A 215 -9.36 10.83 19.68
N ALA A 216 -9.49 10.86 18.35
CA ALA A 216 -10.50 10.09 17.65
C ALA A 216 -10.32 8.57 17.80
N PHE A 217 -9.08 8.10 17.96
CA PHE A 217 -8.74 6.67 18.07
C PHE A 217 -8.41 6.20 19.49
N ALA A 218 -8.76 6.96 20.52
CA ALA A 218 -8.53 6.57 21.91
C ALA A 218 -9.04 5.15 22.24
N GLY A 219 -10.19 4.77 21.66
CA GLY A 219 -10.81 3.45 21.85
C GLY A 219 -9.98 2.27 21.33
N MET A 220 -8.98 2.46 20.47
CA MET A 220 -8.05 1.38 20.05
C MET A 220 -7.23 0.87 21.23
N VAL A 221 -6.88 1.75 22.19
CA VAL A 221 -6.14 1.35 23.38
C VAL A 221 -7.04 0.53 24.31
N ASP A 222 -8.28 0.98 24.51
CA ASP A 222 -9.26 0.30 25.35
C ASP A 222 -9.68 -1.07 24.77
N ALA A 223 -9.75 -1.19 23.45
CA ALA A 223 -10.07 -2.42 22.74
C ALA A 223 -8.91 -3.44 22.71
N GLY A 224 -7.71 -3.06 23.15
CA GLY A 224 -6.52 -3.92 23.13
C GLY A 224 -5.82 -4.01 21.78
N ASP A 225 -6.26 -3.23 20.79
CA ASP A 225 -5.63 -3.14 19.47
C ASP A 225 -4.24 -2.50 19.52
N LEU A 226 -3.98 -1.69 20.55
CA LEU A 226 -2.71 -1.02 20.77
C LEU A 226 -2.43 -0.94 22.28
N THR A 227 -1.22 -1.27 22.70
CA THR A 227 -0.85 -1.08 24.11
C THR A 227 -0.71 0.41 24.43
N ALA A 228 -1.11 0.83 25.64
CA ALA A 228 -0.93 2.21 26.11
C ALA A 228 0.54 2.66 26.03
N ALA A 229 1.49 1.73 26.16
CA ALA A 229 2.91 2.01 26.00
C ALA A 229 3.29 2.35 24.56
N ARG A 230 2.81 1.58 23.58
CA ARG A 230 3.05 1.83 22.15
C ARG A 230 2.39 3.14 21.71
N ALA A 231 1.15 3.38 22.13
CA ALA A 231 0.34 4.55 21.76
C ALA A 231 1.02 5.89 22.01
N ARG A 232 1.79 6.03 23.12
CA ARG A 232 2.48 7.28 23.50
C ARG A 232 3.40 7.85 22.40
N GLY A 233 3.98 7.00 21.56
CA GLY A 233 4.91 7.41 20.50
C GLY A 233 4.26 7.63 19.13
N CYS A 234 3.02 7.18 18.95
CA CYS A 234 2.45 6.94 17.63
C CYS A 234 2.17 8.22 16.83
N ALA A 235 1.69 9.29 17.48
CA ALA A 235 1.47 10.57 16.80
C ALA A 235 2.78 11.14 16.22
N ARG A 236 3.87 11.05 17.00
CA ARG A 236 5.20 11.47 16.53
C ARG A 236 5.72 10.57 15.42
N GLU A 237 5.54 9.26 15.55
CA GLU A 237 5.95 8.28 14.54
C GLU A 237 5.25 8.51 13.21
N MET A 238 3.92 8.67 13.20
CA MET A 238 3.15 8.95 11.99
C MET A 238 3.62 10.25 11.30
N ARG A 239 3.90 11.31 12.07
CA ARG A 239 4.49 12.56 11.53
C ARG A 239 5.87 12.32 10.93
N LEU A 240 6.76 11.64 11.65
CA LEU A 240 8.14 11.38 11.17
C LEU A 240 8.13 10.59 9.86
N VAL A 241 7.36 9.51 9.81
CA VAL A 241 7.24 8.62 8.65
C VAL A 241 6.60 9.35 7.47
N SER A 242 5.52 10.10 7.68
CA SER A 242 4.89 10.91 6.62
C SER A 242 5.87 11.91 6.02
N ARG A 243 6.66 12.59 6.86
CA ARG A 243 7.66 13.56 6.38
C ARG A 243 8.83 12.89 5.67
N ALA A 244 9.25 11.70 6.11
CA ALA A 244 10.30 10.95 5.44
C ALA A 244 9.86 10.58 4.02
N TRP A 245 8.69 9.96 3.87
CA TRP A 245 8.14 9.60 2.56
C TRP A 245 7.89 10.81 1.66
N LEU A 246 7.36 11.93 2.19
CA LEU A 246 7.23 13.15 1.39
C LEU A 246 8.57 13.68 0.89
N ARG A 247 9.62 13.70 1.73
CA ARG A 247 10.95 14.14 1.30
C ARG A 247 11.56 13.21 0.24
N LEU A 248 11.28 11.92 0.32
CA LEU A 248 11.74 10.94 -0.65
C LEU A 248 11.00 11.07 -1.99
N LEU A 249 9.69 11.33 -1.98
CA LEU A 249 8.86 11.28 -3.20
C LEU A 249 8.72 12.62 -3.94
N VAL A 250 8.65 13.75 -3.21
CA VAL A 250 8.46 15.09 -3.82
C VAL A 250 9.51 15.44 -4.89
N PRO A 251 10.81 15.13 -4.73
CA PRO A 251 11.81 15.41 -5.76
C PRO A 251 11.56 14.68 -7.09
N HIS A 252 10.74 13.63 -7.09
CA HIS A 252 10.45 12.79 -8.25
C HIS A 252 9.08 13.05 -8.86
N LEU A 253 8.37 14.11 -8.46
CA LEU A 253 7.09 14.48 -9.06
C LEU A 253 7.24 14.78 -10.55
N ALA A 254 6.30 14.27 -11.34
CA ALA A 254 6.19 14.55 -12.76
C ALA A 254 5.74 16.01 -13.01
N PRO A 255 6.08 16.60 -14.17
CA PRO A 255 5.51 17.88 -14.59
C PRO A 255 3.96 17.82 -14.58
N GLY A 256 3.30 18.84 -14.03
CA GLY A 256 1.85 18.89 -13.86
C GLY A 256 1.34 18.53 -12.46
N TYR A 257 2.23 18.12 -11.54
CA TYR A 257 1.92 17.82 -10.14
C TYR A 257 2.51 18.85 -9.16
N GLU A 258 2.80 20.07 -9.63
CA GLU A 258 3.48 21.11 -8.84
C GLU A 258 2.70 21.48 -7.57
N THR A 259 1.36 21.50 -7.63
CA THR A 259 0.49 21.78 -6.47
C THR A 259 0.74 20.79 -5.32
N TYR A 260 0.92 19.50 -5.62
CA TYR A 260 1.27 18.50 -4.59
C TYR A 260 2.63 18.79 -3.97
N GLY A 261 3.58 19.29 -4.76
CA GLY A 261 4.87 19.75 -4.27
C GLY A 261 4.76 20.93 -3.31
N GLU A 262 3.91 21.92 -3.62
CA GLU A 262 3.65 23.08 -2.77
C GLU A 262 2.96 22.69 -1.46
N GLU A 263 1.93 21.85 -1.51
CA GLU A 263 1.24 21.32 -0.33
C GLU A 263 2.19 20.52 0.57
N ALA A 264 3.02 19.66 -0.02
CA ALA A 264 4.02 18.91 0.70
C ALA A 264 5.06 19.82 1.37
N ALA A 265 5.50 20.89 0.68
CA ALA A 265 6.42 21.86 1.25
C ALA A 265 5.81 22.59 2.46
N LEU A 266 4.55 22.98 2.39
CA LEU A 266 3.82 23.59 3.50
C LEU A 266 3.72 22.64 4.70
N TYR A 267 3.33 21.38 4.47
CA TYR A 267 3.27 20.36 5.52
C TYR A 267 4.64 20.13 6.18
N LEU A 268 5.71 20.07 5.37
CA LEU A 268 7.07 19.87 5.84
C LEU A 268 7.57 21.05 6.68
N GLN A 269 7.15 22.28 6.40
CA GLN A 269 7.48 23.49 7.16
C GLN A 269 6.74 23.55 8.50
N GLN A 270 5.42 23.34 8.50
CA GLN A 270 4.60 23.38 9.71
C GLN A 270 5.00 22.33 10.75
N SER A 271 5.54 21.20 10.30
CA SER A 271 5.93 20.08 11.15
C SER A 271 7.35 20.20 11.76
N THR A 272 8.07 21.31 11.56
CA THR A 272 9.47 21.51 12.05
C THR A 272 9.62 21.76 13.55
N GLY A 273 8.52 21.83 14.31
CA GLY A 273 8.49 22.32 15.68
C GLY A 273 8.58 21.31 16.84
N ASP A 274 8.78 20.01 16.61
CA ASP A 274 8.87 18.98 17.67
C ASP A 274 10.20 18.22 17.65
#